data_AF-A0A9E1YXE2-F1
#
_entry.id   AF-A0A9E1YXE2-F1
#
_cell.length_a   1.000
_cell.length_b   1.000
_cell.length_c   1.000
_cell.angle_alpha   90.00
_cell.angle_beta   90.00
_cell.angle_gamma   90.00
#
_symmetry.space_group_name_H-M   'P 1'
#
loop_
_entity.id
_entity.type
_entity.pdbx_description
1 polymer ?
#
loop_
_entity_poly.entity_id
_entity_poly.type
_entity_poly.pdbx_seq_one_letter_code
_entity_poly.pdbx_strand_id
1 'polypeptide(L)'
;MIAGIGATLEYGAGSGDPGNSLSAGPLSSEHARFIGNDCAACHVSHDGDLETLASAVLVRSDMTSACLDCHTFAGEERSAHNFTEIASNNLAPEQSTQTLCITCHTEHNGSEADLVTLSDAQCSSCHQITMENFADHSAFDLQFPLWRRTSLRFDHVSHLGKYFSQAGADDPTGCVDCHVVQRADVAVPVRGFEETCASCHAGDINDRALTILSLPEMSAEQFVALDQEYLSEVCPSRGSREFYLSLIQARQAVANGDPFGDFESIAYGEGMDPVMQWSMASDSADIYDLPIDDVTVDDLSWLFLDMADSGASPLADLLDDRSAGTVEGSVLLAGLSDALVRQAVCAWASNAEVRQDPPLGGGWYINGLSLNYMPDGHADPVMRSWLDLAVAAPTLATEHDEEAAQALIMRDTLINPKRGAGACAGCHGVSAENGDGDDPDALVAIDWRAKDSPWSPYLNYSHGPHLNLLGEG
;
A
#
# COMPACT_ATOMS: atom_id res chain seq x y z
N MET A 1 -13.80 -69.76 5.12
CA MET A 1 -15.16 -69.19 5.02
C MET A 1 -14.98 -67.69 5.09
N ILE A 2 -14.68 -67.01 3.97
CA ILE A 2 -15.63 -66.45 2.99
C ILE A 2 -16.76 -65.62 3.64
N ALA A 3 -16.78 -64.35 3.21
CA ALA A 3 -17.86 -63.37 3.18
C ALA A 3 -18.17 -62.58 4.47
N GLY A 4 -17.76 -61.31 4.43
CA GLY A 4 -18.23 -60.23 5.29
C GLY A 4 -17.75 -58.90 4.73
N ILE A 5 -18.12 -58.60 3.49
CA ILE A 5 -17.87 -57.33 2.80
C ILE A 5 -18.50 -56.22 3.64
N GLY A 6 -17.66 -55.39 4.26
CA GLY A 6 -18.04 -54.12 4.89
C GLY A 6 -17.88 -52.96 3.90
N ALA A 7 -18.32 -53.13 2.66
CA ALA A 7 -18.68 -51.99 1.82
C ALA A 7 -20.11 -51.62 2.23
N THR A 8 -20.27 -50.56 3.01
CA THR A 8 -21.57 -49.93 3.20
C THR A 8 -22.03 -49.35 1.86
N LEU A 9 -22.64 -50.20 1.03
CA LEU A 9 -23.54 -49.78 -0.03
C LEU A 9 -24.81 -49.24 0.62
N GLU A 10 -24.74 -48.03 1.17
CA GLU A 10 -25.94 -47.26 1.44
C GLU A 10 -26.47 -46.76 0.10
N TYR A 11 -27.44 -47.51 -0.42
CA TYR A 11 -28.28 -47.14 -1.53
C TYR A 11 -29.15 -45.94 -1.11
N GLY A 12 -28.56 -44.74 -1.09
CA GLY A 12 -29.25 -43.52 -0.67
C GLY A 12 -28.36 -42.34 -0.24
N ALA A 13 -27.05 -42.51 -0.06
CA ALA A 13 -26.17 -41.38 0.20
C ALA A 13 -25.97 -40.57 -1.09
N GLY A 14 -26.40 -39.31 -1.09
CA GLY A 14 -26.08 -38.37 -2.16
C GLY A 14 -24.57 -38.23 -2.35
N SER A 15 -24.14 -37.71 -3.49
CA SER A 15 -22.74 -37.55 -3.92
C SER A 15 -21.91 -36.54 -3.09
N GLY A 16 -22.17 -36.42 -1.79
CA GLY A 16 -21.50 -35.52 -0.86
C GLY A 16 -21.61 -35.95 0.61
N ASP A 17 -21.79 -37.26 0.88
CA ASP A 17 -21.73 -37.79 2.24
C ASP A 17 -20.26 -38.13 2.60
N PRO A 18 -19.66 -37.53 3.65
CA PRO A 18 -18.27 -37.78 4.07
C PRO A 18 -17.99 -39.24 4.48
N GLY A 19 -19.02 -40.09 4.61
CA GLY A 19 -18.88 -41.53 4.82
C GLY A 19 -18.74 -42.38 3.54
N ASN A 20 -18.86 -41.79 2.35
CA ASN A 20 -18.85 -42.55 1.09
C ASN A 20 -17.43 -42.76 0.55
N SER A 21 -16.82 -43.88 0.91
CA SER A 21 -15.49 -44.33 0.43
C SER A 21 -15.35 -44.44 -1.10
N LEU A 22 -16.44 -44.36 -1.86
CA LEU A 22 -16.45 -44.50 -3.32
C LEU A 22 -16.54 -43.15 -4.06
N SER A 23 -16.85 -42.06 -3.34
CA SER A 23 -16.93 -40.71 -3.90
C SER A 23 -16.81 -39.68 -2.78
N ALA A 24 -15.56 -39.31 -2.45
CA ALA A 24 -15.25 -38.41 -1.34
C ALA A 24 -15.84 -36.99 -1.51
N GLY A 25 -16.18 -36.59 -2.74
CA GLY A 25 -16.63 -35.23 -3.06
C GLY A 25 -15.57 -34.44 -3.84
N PRO A 26 -15.91 -33.25 -4.36
CA PRO A 26 -14.97 -32.41 -5.10
C PRO A 26 -13.95 -31.76 -4.16
N LEU A 27 -12.71 -31.64 -4.64
CA LEU A 27 -11.63 -30.91 -4.00
C LEU A 27 -11.88 -29.39 -4.02
N SER A 28 -11.19 -28.66 -3.15
CA SER A 28 -11.09 -27.20 -3.20
C SER A 28 -10.52 -26.74 -4.55
N SER A 29 -10.91 -25.54 -4.99
CA SER A 29 -10.52 -25.02 -6.29
C SER A 29 -9.00 -24.86 -6.41
N GLU A 30 -8.33 -24.60 -5.30
CA GLU A 30 -6.89 -24.41 -5.18
C GLU A 30 -6.18 -25.71 -5.52
N HIS A 31 -6.43 -26.79 -4.77
CA HIS A 31 -5.78 -28.08 -5.03
C HIS A 31 -6.25 -28.73 -6.35
N ALA A 32 -7.55 -28.66 -6.68
CA ALA A 32 -8.08 -29.24 -7.91
C ALA A 32 -7.39 -28.72 -9.18
N ARG A 33 -7.01 -27.43 -9.19
CA ARG A 33 -6.30 -26.80 -10.31
C ARG A 33 -4.86 -27.30 -10.47
N PHE A 34 -4.21 -27.72 -9.38
CA PHE A 34 -2.83 -28.22 -9.40
C PHE A 34 -2.76 -29.72 -9.70
N ILE A 35 -3.60 -30.53 -9.05
CA ILE A 35 -3.51 -32.00 -9.13
C ILE A 35 -4.52 -32.63 -10.09
N GLY A 36 -5.52 -31.89 -10.55
CA GLY A 36 -6.55 -32.40 -11.46
C GLY A 36 -7.30 -33.61 -10.88
N ASN A 37 -7.24 -34.74 -11.58
CA ASN A 37 -7.85 -36.02 -11.14
C ASN A 37 -6.81 -37.02 -10.59
N ASP A 38 -5.59 -36.56 -10.27
CA ASP A 38 -4.55 -37.43 -9.75
C ASP A 38 -4.74 -37.69 -8.25
N CYS A 39 -5.53 -38.71 -7.92
CA CYS A 39 -5.75 -39.11 -6.53
C CYS A 39 -4.45 -39.51 -5.82
N ALA A 40 -3.45 -39.99 -6.57
CA ALA A 40 -2.17 -40.40 -6.00
C ALA A 40 -1.33 -39.23 -5.51
N ALA A 41 -1.60 -38.01 -5.99
CA ALA A 41 -0.94 -36.79 -5.55
C ALA A 41 -1.11 -36.53 -4.06
N CYS A 42 -2.15 -37.06 -3.41
CA CYS A 42 -2.31 -36.98 -1.96
C CYS A 42 -2.46 -38.35 -1.30
N HIS A 43 -3.04 -39.33 -1.99
CA HIS A 43 -3.22 -40.68 -1.49
C HIS A 43 -2.27 -41.66 -2.18
N VAL A 44 -1.04 -41.79 -1.66
CA VAL A 44 0.03 -42.64 -2.22
C VAL A 44 -0.43 -44.07 -2.56
N SER A 45 -1.41 -44.61 -1.84
CA SER A 45 -2.00 -45.93 -2.12
C SER A 45 -2.66 -46.06 -3.50
N HIS A 46 -3.04 -44.96 -4.15
CA HIS A 46 -3.60 -44.96 -5.51
C HIS A 46 -2.57 -45.21 -6.61
N ASP A 47 -1.27 -45.05 -6.32
CA ASP A 47 -0.16 -45.42 -7.22
C ASP A 47 0.38 -46.83 -6.92
N GLY A 48 -0.17 -47.49 -5.90
CA GLY A 48 0.24 -48.81 -5.44
C GLY A 48 -0.40 -49.99 -6.19
N ASP A 49 0.06 -51.19 -5.89
CA ASP A 49 -0.55 -52.42 -6.40
C ASP A 49 -1.89 -52.77 -5.70
N LEU A 50 -2.55 -53.81 -6.19
CA LEU A 50 -3.89 -54.20 -5.71
C LEU A 50 -3.90 -54.63 -4.23
N GLU A 51 -2.77 -55.11 -3.71
CA GLU A 51 -2.60 -55.45 -2.29
C GLU A 51 -2.46 -54.18 -1.44
N THR A 52 -1.70 -53.20 -1.92
CA THR A 52 -1.55 -51.88 -1.30
C THR A 52 -2.90 -51.17 -1.18
N LEU A 53 -3.67 -51.12 -2.26
CA LEU A 53 -5.00 -50.52 -2.29
C LEU A 53 -5.98 -51.23 -1.34
N ALA A 54 -5.95 -52.57 -1.30
CA ALA A 54 -6.80 -53.35 -0.41
C ALA A 54 -6.45 -53.15 1.08
N SER A 55 -5.16 -52.95 1.39
CA SER A 55 -4.70 -52.68 2.75
C SER A 55 -4.99 -51.26 3.22
N ALA A 56 -5.06 -50.29 2.30
CA ALA A 56 -5.31 -48.87 2.60
C ALA A 56 -6.68 -48.62 3.24
N VAL A 57 -7.68 -49.47 2.96
CA VAL A 57 -9.02 -49.40 3.60
C VAL A 57 -8.95 -49.67 5.11
N LEU A 58 -7.90 -50.33 5.59
CA LEU A 58 -7.74 -50.75 6.98
C LEU A 58 -6.82 -49.84 7.80
N VAL A 59 -6.16 -48.86 7.16
CA VAL A 59 -5.16 -48.00 7.77
C VAL A 59 -5.55 -46.54 7.54
N ARG A 60 -5.44 -45.69 8.57
CA ARG A 60 -5.60 -44.24 8.38
C ARG A 60 -4.52 -43.76 7.41
N SER A 61 -4.93 -43.13 6.32
CA SER A 61 -4.01 -42.57 5.34
C SER A 61 -3.20 -41.44 5.97
N ASP A 62 -1.88 -41.60 6.01
CA ASP A 62 -0.95 -40.53 6.35
C ASP A 62 -0.53 -39.86 5.05
N MET A 63 -0.96 -38.61 4.87
CA MET A 63 -0.75 -37.82 3.65
C MET A 63 0.32 -36.75 3.86
N THR A 64 0.98 -36.74 5.04
CA THR A 64 1.88 -35.66 5.46
C THR A 64 2.98 -35.42 4.43
N SER A 65 3.62 -36.49 3.92
CA SER A 65 4.68 -36.36 2.92
C SER A 65 4.20 -35.74 1.61
N ALA A 66 2.97 -36.06 1.19
CA ALA A 66 2.38 -35.50 -0.03
C ALA A 66 2.08 -34.00 0.11
N CYS A 67 1.64 -33.56 1.30
CA CYS A 67 1.49 -32.13 1.59
C CYS A 67 2.84 -31.41 1.54
N LEU A 68 3.92 -32.05 2.03
CA LEU A 68 5.26 -31.48 2.10
C LEU A 68 5.99 -31.39 0.76
N ASP A 69 5.47 -32.02 -0.30
CA ASP A 69 5.99 -31.85 -1.65
C ASP A 69 5.79 -30.42 -2.17
N CYS A 70 4.82 -29.69 -1.61
CA CYS A 70 4.54 -28.29 -1.96
C CYS A 70 4.63 -27.33 -0.77
N HIS A 71 4.29 -27.78 0.44
CA HIS A 71 4.34 -26.98 1.67
C HIS A 71 5.62 -27.23 2.46
N THR A 72 6.21 -26.17 3.01
CA THR A 72 7.43 -26.25 3.82
C THR A 72 7.22 -25.61 5.18
N PHE A 73 7.94 -26.10 6.19
CA PHE A 73 7.89 -25.58 7.56
C PHE A 73 9.31 -25.48 8.11
N ALA A 74 9.51 -24.59 9.09
CA ALA A 74 10.84 -24.34 9.66
C ALA A 74 11.24 -25.41 10.71
N GLY A 75 10.26 -26.03 11.36
CA GLY A 75 10.41 -27.08 12.37
C GLY A 75 9.95 -28.46 11.89
N GLU A 76 9.84 -29.41 12.83
CA GLU A 76 9.39 -30.78 12.56
C GLU A 76 7.97 -30.80 11.99
N GLU A 77 7.77 -31.52 10.88
CA GLU A 77 6.55 -31.47 10.06
C GLU A 77 5.25 -31.81 10.81
N ARG A 78 5.35 -32.63 11.86
CA ARG A 78 4.21 -33.11 12.66
C ARG A 78 4.11 -32.41 14.01
N SER A 79 5.01 -31.48 14.30
CA SER A 79 4.96 -30.74 15.55
C SER A 79 3.91 -29.63 15.47
N ALA A 80 3.05 -29.55 16.48
CA ALA A 80 2.19 -28.38 16.63
C ALA A 80 3.06 -27.13 16.84
N HIS A 81 2.76 -26.05 16.11
CA HIS A 81 3.57 -24.81 16.10
C HIS A 81 5.01 -25.01 15.61
N ASN A 82 5.19 -25.70 14.48
CA ASN A 82 6.47 -26.00 13.83
C ASN A 82 7.21 -24.78 13.23
N PHE A 83 7.11 -23.61 13.86
CA PHE A 83 7.82 -22.38 13.50
C PHE A 83 8.93 -22.10 14.52
N THR A 84 10.07 -21.64 14.04
CA THR A 84 11.26 -21.37 14.84
C THR A 84 11.03 -20.31 15.92
N GLU A 85 10.16 -19.32 15.68
CA GLU A 85 9.87 -18.25 16.64
C GLU A 85 9.01 -18.74 17.83
N ILE A 86 8.07 -19.67 17.60
CA ILE A 86 7.15 -20.21 18.64
C ILE A 86 7.76 -21.43 19.34
N ALA A 87 8.64 -22.17 18.67
CA ALA A 87 9.40 -23.30 19.25
C ALA A 87 10.30 -22.89 20.44
N SER A 88 10.45 -21.60 20.71
CA SER A 88 11.11 -21.05 21.90
C SER A 88 10.35 -21.34 23.21
N ASN A 89 9.10 -21.83 23.17
CA ASN A 89 8.41 -22.33 24.36
C ASN A 89 8.85 -23.76 24.71
N ASN A 90 10.03 -23.90 25.33
CA ASN A 90 10.49 -24.90 26.33
C ASN A 90 10.04 -26.39 26.27
N LEU A 91 9.36 -26.88 25.24
CA LEU A 91 8.96 -28.27 25.11
C LEU A 91 9.98 -28.96 24.20
N ALA A 92 10.65 -29.97 24.74
CA ALA A 92 11.47 -30.87 23.92
C ALA A 92 10.58 -31.49 22.82
N PRO A 93 11.09 -31.74 21.60
CA PRO A 93 10.32 -32.32 20.49
C PRO A 93 9.52 -33.57 20.87
N GLU A 94 10.07 -34.39 21.77
CA GLU A 94 9.46 -35.60 22.33
C GLU A 94 8.17 -35.37 23.16
N GLN A 95 7.87 -34.13 23.55
CA GLN A 95 6.67 -33.75 24.30
C GLN A 95 5.62 -33.02 23.45
N SER A 96 5.91 -32.77 22.16
CA SER A 96 4.95 -32.12 21.25
C SER A 96 3.92 -33.14 20.75
N THR A 97 2.64 -32.75 20.74
CA THR A 97 1.58 -33.57 20.15
C THR A 97 1.82 -33.69 18.65
N GLN A 98 2.05 -34.92 18.18
CA GLN A 98 2.21 -35.22 16.76
C GLN A 98 0.87 -35.09 16.05
N THR A 99 0.78 -34.16 15.10
CA THR A 99 -0.42 -33.90 14.30
C THR A 99 -0.20 -34.30 12.83
N LEU A 100 -1.30 -34.55 12.13
CA LEU A 100 -1.32 -34.69 10.67
C LEU A 100 -1.94 -33.41 10.11
N CYS A 101 -1.55 -33.02 8.90
CA CYS A 101 -2.13 -31.85 8.21
C CYS A 101 -3.66 -31.93 8.16
N ILE A 102 -4.17 -33.14 7.86
CA ILE A 102 -5.60 -33.46 7.74
C ILE A 102 -6.37 -33.45 9.07
N THR A 103 -5.69 -33.33 10.21
CA THR A 103 -6.36 -33.12 11.50
C THR A 103 -7.08 -31.77 11.54
N CYS A 104 -6.55 -30.78 10.83
CA CYS A 104 -7.11 -29.42 10.77
C CYS A 104 -7.62 -29.07 9.36
N HIS A 105 -6.86 -29.40 8.31
CA HIS A 105 -7.18 -29.07 6.92
C HIS A 105 -7.93 -30.22 6.26
N THR A 106 -9.26 -30.09 6.10
CA THR A 106 -10.10 -31.17 5.57
C THR A 106 -10.55 -30.87 4.15
N GLU A 107 -10.02 -31.65 3.21
CA GLU A 107 -10.35 -31.59 1.78
C GLU A 107 -11.67 -32.33 1.46
N HIS A 108 -12.15 -32.22 0.22
CA HIS A 108 -13.38 -32.82 -0.33
C HIS A 108 -14.70 -32.16 0.13
N ASN A 109 -14.64 -30.92 0.60
CA ASN A 109 -15.81 -30.18 1.08
C ASN A 109 -16.46 -29.26 0.03
N GLY A 110 -16.02 -29.31 -1.24
CA GLY A 110 -16.50 -28.37 -2.27
C GLY A 110 -15.36 -27.60 -2.94
N SER A 111 -15.60 -27.11 -4.17
CA SER A 111 -14.67 -26.21 -4.85
C SER A 111 -14.45 -24.89 -4.09
N GLU A 112 -15.45 -24.46 -3.32
CA GLU A 112 -15.41 -23.23 -2.51
C GLU A 112 -15.00 -23.49 -1.05
N ALA A 113 -14.48 -24.67 -0.74
CA ALA A 113 -14.07 -25.00 0.62
C ALA A 113 -12.87 -24.16 1.05
N ASP A 114 -13.02 -23.40 2.13
CA ASP A 114 -11.92 -22.67 2.76
C ASP A 114 -11.13 -23.63 3.67
N LEU A 115 -9.94 -24.03 3.20
CA LEU A 115 -9.07 -24.93 3.93
C LEU A 115 -8.16 -24.20 4.93
N VAL A 116 -8.00 -22.88 4.83
CA VAL A 116 -7.04 -22.12 5.64
C VAL A 116 -7.67 -21.54 6.91
N THR A 117 -8.97 -21.30 6.89
CA THR A 117 -9.70 -20.83 8.07
C THR A 117 -9.95 -21.98 9.05
N LEU A 118 -9.43 -21.83 10.27
CA LEU A 118 -9.62 -22.77 11.37
C LEU A 118 -10.55 -22.18 12.44
N SER A 119 -11.41 -23.01 13.01
CA SER A 119 -12.27 -22.67 14.14
C SER A 119 -11.56 -22.89 15.49
N ASP A 120 -11.96 -22.13 16.52
CA ASP A 120 -11.45 -22.28 17.88
C ASP A 120 -11.63 -23.72 18.44
N ALA A 121 -12.68 -24.41 17.98
CA ALA A 121 -12.97 -25.79 18.34
C ALA A 121 -11.90 -26.78 17.84
N GLN A 122 -11.28 -26.52 16.68
CA GLN A 122 -10.20 -27.36 16.15
C GLN A 122 -8.94 -27.25 17.02
N CYS A 123 -8.63 -26.06 17.53
CA CYS A 123 -7.51 -25.83 18.45
C CYS A 123 -7.73 -26.50 19.82
N SER A 124 -8.97 -26.51 20.29
CA SER A 124 -9.39 -27.12 21.55
C SER A 124 -9.25 -28.66 21.58
N SER A 125 -8.98 -29.29 20.43
CA SER A 125 -8.74 -30.73 20.35
C SER A 125 -7.45 -31.18 21.06
N CYS A 126 -6.48 -30.28 21.21
CA CYS A 126 -5.19 -30.54 21.83
C CYS A 126 -4.90 -29.64 23.04
N HIS A 127 -5.41 -28.40 23.07
CA HIS A 127 -5.23 -27.49 24.20
C HIS A 127 -6.20 -27.83 25.36
N GLN A 128 -5.64 -28.14 26.54
CA GLN A 128 -6.42 -28.48 27.75
C GLN A 128 -6.95 -27.25 28.50
N ILE A 129 -6.33 -26.08 28.28
CA ILE A 129 -6.82 -24.78 28.76
C ILE A 129 -7.65 -24.19 27.62
N THR A 130 -8.93 -23.96 27.86
CA THR A 130 -9.83 -23.31 26.91
C THR A 130 -9.34 -21.89 26.64
N MET A 131 -8.87 -21.66 25.41
CA MET A 131 -8.87 -20.33 24.81
C MET A 131 -10.34 -20.02 24.50
N GLU A 132 -10.87 -18.86 24.91
CA GLU A 132 -12.28 -18.55 24.61
C GLU A 132 -12.46 -18.29 23.11
N ASN A 133 -11.40 -17.79 22.44
CA ASN A 133 -11.27 -17.71 20.99
C ASN A 133 -9.79 -17.53 20.59
N PHE A 134 -9.49 -17.67 19.30
CA PHE A 134 -8.14 -17.47 18.74
C PHE A 134 -7.59 -16.04 18.92
N ALA A 135 -8.42 -15.05 19.25
CA ALA A 135 -7.94 -13.69 19.50
C ALA A 135 -7.08 -13.57 20.78
N ASP A 136 -7.10 -14.58 21.65
CA ASP A 136 -6.21 -14.70 22.80
C ASP A 136 -4.80 -15.24 22.44
N HIS A 137 -4.56 -15.60 21.17
CA HIS A 137 -3.25 -16.01 20.67
C HIS A 137 -2.28 -14.83 20.63
N SER A 138 -1.00 -15.06 20.91
CA SER A 138 0.03 -14.03 20.73
C SER A 138 0.03 -13.54 19.28
N ALA A 139 0.20 -12.23 19.08
CA ALA A 139 0.29 -11.68 17.73
C ALA A 139 1.42 -12.39 16.95
N PHE A 140 1.14 -12.72 15.69
CA PHE A 140 2.19 -13.12 14.77
C PHE A 140 3.07 -11.89 14.48
N ASP A 141 4.31 -12.15 14.06
CA ASP A 141 5.18 -11.12 13.50
C ASP A 141 4.45 -10.38 12.36
N LEU A 142 4.67 -9.07 12.23
CA LEU A 142 4.06 -8.24 11.18
C LEU A 142 4.33 -8.74 9.76
N GLN A 143 5.36 -9.56 9.57
CA GLN A 143 5.72 -10.16 8.29
C GLN A 143 4.92 -11.43 8.01
N PHE A 144 4.44 -12.14 9.03
CA PHE A 144 3.79 -13.44 8.88
C PHE A 144 2.53 -13.34 7.99
N PRO A 145 2.29 -14.29 7.06
CA PRO A 145 3.08 -15.50 6.76
C PRO A 145 4.18 -15.31 5.69
N LEU A 146 4.55 -14.07 5.39
CA LEU A 146 5.53 -13.70 4.37
C LEU A 146 6.90 -13.39 5.00
N TRP A 147 7.97 -13.42 4.20
CA TRP A 147 9.27 -12.86 4.61
C TRP A 147 9.38 -11.37 4.35
N ARG A 148 8.51 -10.85 3.48
CA ARG A 148 8.44 -9.46 3.06
C ARG A 148 7.08 -9.24 2.42
N ARG A 149 6.57 -8.01 2.51
CA ARG A 149 5.39 -7.65 1.72
C ARG A 149 5.71 -7.79 0.23
N THR A 150 4.69 -8.14 -0.55
CA THR A 150 4.82 -8.15 -2.00
C THR A 150 5.10 -6.73 -2.50
N SER A 151 6.05 -6.59 -3.42
CA SER A 151 6.37 -5.29 -4.03
C SER A 151 5.16 -4.65 -4.71
N LEU A 152 4.23 -5.48 -5.18
CA LEU A 152 2.95 -5.08 -5.74
C LEU A 152 1.80 -5.49 -4.82
N ARG A 153 0.89 -4.55 -4.57
CA ARG A 153 -0.36 -4.73 -3.84
C ARG A 153 -1.44 -5.22 -4.81
N PHE A 154 -1.35 -6.48 -5.20
CA PHE A 154 -2.26 -7.08 -6.18
C PHE A 154 -2.84 -8.40 -5.66
N ASP A 155 -4.17 -8.51 -5.68
CA ASP A 155 -4.90 -9.71 -5.30
C ASP A 155 -5.57 -10.32 -6.54
N HIS A 156 -5.05 -11.47 -7.00
CA HIS A 156 -5.53 -12.13 -8.22
C HIS A 156 -7.01 -12.49 -8.13
N VAL A 157 -7.46 -13.05 -7.00
CA VAL A 157 -8.83 -13.57 -6.85
C VAL A 157 -9.84 -12.43 -6.93
N SER A 158 -9.60 -11.37 -6.17
CA SER A 158 -10.46 -10.19 -6.10
C SER A 158 -10.45 -9.43 -7.41
N HIS A 159 -9.27 -9.23 -8.02
CA HIS A 159 -9.16 -8.50 -9.28
C HIS A 159 -9.87 -9.24 -10.42
N LEU A 160 -9.52 -10.50 -10.64
CA LEU A 160 -10.10 -11.30 -11.72
C LEU A 160 -11.60 -11.54 -11.49
N GLY A 161 -12.00 -11.88 -10.27
CA GLY A 161 -13.41 -12.13 -9.93
C GLY A 161 -14.29 -10.89 -10.03
N LYS A 162 -13.76 -9.70 -9.74
CA LYS A 162 -14.54 -8.45 -9.80
C LYS A 162 -14.65 -7.90 -11.23
N TYR A 163 -13.56 -7.91 -11.99
CA TYR A 163 -13.50 -7.19 -13.28
C TYR A 163 -13.62 -8.08 -14.51
N PHE A 164 -13.34 -9.39 -14.40
CA PHE A 164 -13.36 -10.35 -15.51
C PHE A 164 -14.31 -11.54 -15.25
N SER A 165 -15.38 -11.32 -14.48
CA SER A 165 -16.39 -12.36 -14.19
C SER A 165 -17.26 -12.73 -15.40
N GLN A 166 -17.22 -11.94 -16.47
CA GLN A 166 -17.90 -12.21 -17.73
C GLN A 166 -16.91 -12.00 -18.87
N ALA A 167 -16.74 -13.01 -19.73
CA ALA A 167 -15.77 -12.97 -20.82
C ALA A 167 -16.03 -11.78 -21.78
N GLY A 168 -15.16 -10.78 -21.71
CA GLY A 168 -15.04 -9.67 -22.62
C GLY A 168 -14.03 -9.94 -23.74
N ALA A 169 -14.05 -9.10 -24.78
CA ALA A 169 -13.11 -9.21 -25.91
C ALA A 169 -11.68 -8.77 -25.54
N ASP A 170 -11.52 -7.97 -24.48
CA ASP A 170 -10.26 -7.40 -24.01
C ASP A 170 -9.78 -8.03 -22.68
N ASP A 171 -10.42 -9.13 -22.24
CA ASP A 171 -10.08 -9.79 -21.00
C ASP A 171 -8.75 -10.56 -21.13
N PRO A 172 -7.93 -10.62 -20.06
CA PRO A 172 -6.78 -11.49 -20.05
C PRO A 172 -7.23 -12.95 -20.23
N THR A 173 -6.62 -13.62 -21.19
CA THR A 173 -6.90 -15.00 -21.60
C THR A 173 -6.16 -16.03 -20.76
N GLY A 174 -5.09 -15.62 -20.08
CA GLY A 174 -4.34 -16.48 -19.17
C GLY A 174 -3.20 -15.78 -18.44
N CYS A 175 -2.42 -16.57 -17.70
CA CYS A 175 -1.34 -16.07 -16.85
C CYS A 175 -0.25 -15.32 -17.65
N VAL A 176 -0.04 -15.69 -18.91
CA VAL A 176 1.04 -15.17 -19.79
C VAL A 176 0.83 -13.71 -20.22
N ASP A 177 -0.41 -13.24 -20.11
CA ASP A 177 -0.78 -11.86 -20.44
C ASP A 177 -0.20 -10.88 -19.42
N CYS A 178 -0.03 -11.32 -18.17
CA CYS A 178 0.58 -10.52 -17.11
C CYS A 178 2.00 -10.97 -16.74
N HIS A 179 2.33 -12.26 -16.91
CA HIS A 179 3.58 -12.85 -16.41
C HIS A 179 4.54 -13.31 -17.51
N VAL A 180 5.84 -13.27 -17.17
CA VAL A 180 6.93 -13.87 -17.95
C VAL A 180 7.10 -15.32 -17.51
N VAL A 181 6.18 -16.20 -17.93
CA VAL A 181 6.13 -17.60 -17.50
C VAL A 181 7.36 -18.42 -17.88
N GLN A 182 8.14 -17.99 -18.88
CA GLN A 182 9.40 -18.67 -19.26
C GLN A 182 10.48 -18.59 -18.17
N ARG A 183 10.27 -17.74 -17.17
CA ARG A 183 11.14 -17.57 -15.99
C ARG A 183 10.43 -17.94 -14.69
N ALA A 184 9.31 -18.65 -14.78
CA ALA A 184 8.52 -19.05 -13.62
C ALA A 184 9.15 -20.27 -12.94
N ASP A 185 10.06 -20.01 -11.99
CA ASP A 185 10.56 -21.02 -11.08
C ASP A 185 9.86 -20.91 -9.71
N VAL A 186 10.54 -20.41 -8.70
CA VAL A 186 10.02 -20.09 -7.37
C VAL A 186 9.32 -18.72 -7.38
N ALA A 187 9.72 -17.82 -8.28
CA ALA A 187 9.01 -16.58 -8.56
C ALA A 187 8.41 -16.60 -9.97
N VAL A 188 7.29 -15.91 -10.16
CA VAL A 188 6.65 -15.72 -11.48
C VAL A 188 6.75 -14.24 -11.85
N PRO A 189 7.78 -13.81 -12.60
CA PRO A 189 7.98 -12.40 -12.88
C PRO A 189 6.79 -11.80 -13.62
N VAL A 190 6.41 -10.58 -13.27
CA VAL A 190 5.38 -9.80 -13.98
C VAL A 190 6.05 -9.03 -15.12
N ARG A 191 5.32 -8.82 -16.22
CA ARG A 191 5.76 -7.96 -17.33
C ARG A 191 5.77 -6.48 -16.90
N GLY A 192 6.26 -5.62 -17.78
CA GLY A 192 6.25 -4.17 -17.55
C GLY A 192 4.82 -3.61 -17.40
N PHE A 193 4.72 -2.43 -16.79
CA PHE A 193 3.44 -1.73 -16.61
C PHE A 193 2.74 -1.47 -17.94
N GLU A 194 3.49 -1.06 -18.96
CA GLU A 194 2.99 -0.75 -20.31
C GLU A 194 2.36 -1.97 -20.98
N GLU A 195 2.88 -3.17 -20.72
CA GLU A 195 2.38 -4.43 -21.28
C GLU A 195 1.18 -4.98 -20.51
N THR A 196 1.12 -4.74 -19.19
CA THR A 196 0.22 -5.47 -18.29
C THR A 196 -0.95 -4.65 -17.78
N CYS A 197 -0.68 -3.39 -17.39
CA CYS A 197 -1.60 -2.60 -16.59
C CYS A 197 -2.10 -1.37 -17.34
N ALA A 198 -1.27 -0.79 -18.22
CA ALA A 198 -1.48 0.53 -18.79
C ALA A 198 -2.77 0.67 -19.61
N SER A 199 -3.22 -0.41 -20.27
CA SER A 199 -4.47 -0.38 -21.06
C SER A 199 -5.70 0.00 -20.23
N CYS A 200 -5.70 -0.31 -18.93
CA CYS A 200 -6.80 -0.01 -18.01
C CYS A 200 -6.42 1.04 -16.95
N HIS A 201 -5.18 1.02 -16.46
CA HIS A 201 -4.75 1.79 -15.29
C HIS A 201 -3.85 3.00 -15.59
N ALA A 202 -3.45 3.24 -16.85
CA ALA A 202 -2.63 4.43 -17.16
C ALA A 202 -3.34 5.74 -16.81
N GLY A 203 -4.68 5.78 -16.90
CA GLY A 203 -5.47 6.94 -16.51
C GLY A 203 -5.44 7.24 -15.01
N ASP A 204 -5.29 6.22 -14.17
CA ASP A 204 -5.29 6.35 -12.70
C ASP A 204 -4.00 7.00 -12.16
N ILE A 205 -2.94 7.05 -12.97
CA ILE A 205 -1.66 7.64 -12.54
C ILE A 205 -1.71 9.16 -12.74
N ASN A 206 -2.33 9.61 -13.83
CA ASN A 206 -2.30 11.00 -14.28
C ASN A 206 -3.55 11.79 -13.80
N ASP A 207 -4.22 11.34 -12.73
CA ASP A 207 -5.43 11.97 -12.17
C ASP A 207 -5.28 12.47 -10.72
N ARG A 208 -4.17 12.17 -10.05
CA ARG A 208 -3.90 12.55 -8.66
C ARG A 208 -2.65 13.41 -8.55
N ALA A 209 -2.89 14.72 -8.45
CA ALA A 209 -1.81 15.68 -8.28
C ALA A 209 -1.21 15.66 -6.87
N LEU A 210 0.05 16.05 -6.79
CA LEU A 210 0.75 16.39 -5.56
C LEU A 210 0.64 17.89 -5.32
N THR A 211 0.06 18.31 -4.20
CA THR A 211 0.11 19.72 -3.75
C THR A 211 1.36 19.93 -2.91
N ILE A 212 2.18 20.92 -3.25
CA ILE A 212 3.41 21.24 -2.48
C ILE A 212 3.31 22.58 -1.74
N LEU A 213 2.41 23.46 -2.16
CA LEU A 213 2.23 24.79 -1.60
C LEU A 213 0.77 25.20 -1.76
N SER A 214 0.18 25.73 -0.70
CA SER A 214 -1.16 26.30 -0.67
C SER A 214 -1.16 27.67 0.00
N LEU A 215 -2.15 28.51 -0.30
CA LEU A 215 -2.40 29.74 0.43
C LEU A 215 -3.32 29.43 1.62
N PRO A 216 -2.84 29.46 2.88
CA PRO A 216 -3.73 29.38 4.04
C PRO A 216 -4.52 30.70 4.21
N GLU A 217 -5.61 30.65 4.97
CA GLU A 217 -6.38 31.85 5.31
C GLU A 217 -5.52 32.84 6.10
N MET A 218 -5.50 34.11 5.66
CA MET A 218 -4.85 35.19 6.38
C MET A 218 -5.87 36.11 7.02
N SER A 219 -5.58 36.57 8.23
CA SER A 219 -6.35 37.66 8.86
C SER A 219 -6.09 39.00 8.17
N ALA A 220 -6.92 40.02 8.47
CA ALA A 220 -6.72 41.36 7.95
C ALA A 220 -5.37 41.94 8.38
N GLU A 221 -4.95 41.64 9.62
CA GLU A 221 -3.68 42.12 10.18
C GLU A 221 -2.48 41.51 9.45
N GLN A 222 -2.50 40.19 9.24
CA GLN A 222 -1.45 39.47 8.51
C GLN A 222 -1.38 39.94 7.04
N PHE A 223 -2.52 40.10 6.36
CA PHE A 223 -2.55 40.57 4.98
C PHE A 223 -1.98 41.99 4.83
N VAL A 224 -2.26 42.88 5.79
CA VAL A 224 -1.71 44.25 5.81
C VAL A 224 -0.21 44.25 6.15
N ALA A 225 0.25 43.31 6.98
CA ALA A 225 1.63 43.21 7.44
C ALA A 225 2.62 42.79 6.35
N LEU A 226 2.16 42.10 5.29
CA LEU A 226 2.99 41.83 4.12
C LEU A 226 3.63 43.12 3.57
N ASP A 227 4.89 43.04 3.11
CA ASP A 227 5.60 44.20 2.55
C ASP A 227 4.99 44.64 1.21
N GLN A 228 3.96 45.49 1.30
CA GLN A 228 3.21 45.98 0.14
C GLN A 228 4.07 46.85 -0.79
N GLU A 229 5.11 47.50 -0.27
CA GLU A 229 6.01 48.34 -1.06
C GLU A 229 6.89 47.44 -1.92
N TYR A 230 7.58 46.48 -1.31
CA TYR A 230 8.41 45.51 -2.01
C TYR A 230 7.60 44.69 -3.02
N LEU A 231 6.44 44.19 -2.61
CA LEU A 231 5.54 43.44 -3.49
C LEU A 231 5.06 44.27 -4.69
N SER A 232 4.97 45.60 -4.58
CA SER A 232 4.62 46.45 -5.72
C SER A 232 5.73 46.53 -6.77
N GLU A 233 6.98 46.29 -6.38
CA GLU A 233 8.14 46.24 -7.27
C GLU A 233 8.25 44.90 -8.00
N VAL A 234 8.06 43.79 -7.26
CA VAL A 234 8.25 42.43 -7.79
C VAL A 234 6.99 41.84 -8.44
N CYS A 235 5.79 42.33 -8.08
CA CYS A 235 4.51 41.89 -8.64
C CYS A 235 3.81 43.01 -9.44
N PRO A 236 4.25 43.34 -10.67
CA PRO A 236 3.71 44.48 -11.42
C PRO A 236 2.21 44.37 -11.80
N SER A 237 1.61 43.17 -11.71
CA SER A 237 0.18 42.94 -11.95
C SER A 237 -0.73 43.22 -10.75
N ARG A 238 -0.19 43.61 -9.58
CA ARG A 238 -0.93 43.82 -8.31
C ARG A 238 -1.96 44.95 -8.33
N GLY A 239 -1.92 45.85 -9.32
CA GLY A 239 -2.72 47.09 -9.35
C GLY A 239 -4.21 46.94 -9.70
N SER A 240 -4.83 45.78 -9.44
CA SER A 240 -6.26 45.57 -9.73
C SER A 240 -7.15 46.38 -8.78
N ARG A 241 -8.38 46.68 -9.23
CA ARG A 241 -9.36 47.39 -8.37
C ARG A 241 -9.71 46.55 -7.14
N GLU A 242 -9.82 45.24 -7.34
CA GLU A 242 -10.18 44.25 -6.34
C GLU A 242 -9.13 44.19 -5.23
N PHE A 243 -7.84 44.15 -5.58
CA PHE A 243 -6.75 44.22 -4.61
C PHE A 243 -6.82 45.47 -3.73
N TYR A 244 -6.99 46.66 -4.34
CA TYR A 244 -7.06 47.90 -3.55
C TYR A 244 -8.29 47.93 -2.64
N LEU A 245 -9.42 47.34 -3.05
CA LEU A 245 -10.60 47.23 -2.18
C LEU A 245 -10.30 46.32 -0.98
N SER A 246 -9.72 45.14 -1.21
CA SER A 246 -9.30 44.22 -0.14
C SER A 246 -8.31 44.88 0.82
N LEU A 247 -7.31 45.61 0.31
CA LEU A 247 -6.34 46.32 1.14
C LEU A 247 -6.97 47.46 1.96
N ILE A 248 -7.95 48.18 1.40
CA ILE A 248 -8.69 49.22 2.15
C ILE A 248 -9.51 48.59 3.27
N GLN A 249 -10.22 47.50 2.99
CA GLN A 249 -11.01 46.77 3.99
C GLN A 249 -10.13 46.24 5.12
N ALA A 250 -9.01 45.61 4.77
CA ALA A 250 -8.08 45.06 5.77
C ALA A 250 -7.48 46.17 6.65
N ARG A 251 -7.03 47.29 6.05
CA ARG A 251 -6.52 48.43 6.82
C ARG A 251 -7.59 49.06 7.72
N GLN A 252 -8.84 49.09 7.27
CA GLN A 252 -9.95 49.60 8.07
C GLN A 252 -10.26 48.69 9.26
N ALA A 253 -10.22 47.36 9.06
CA ALA A 253 -10.38 46.37 10.12
C ALA A 253 -9.31 46.56 11.21
N VAL A 254 -8.02 46.56 10.82
CA VAL A 254 -6.89 46.79 11.73
C VAL A 254 -7.00 48.14 12.45
N ALA A 255 -7.36 49.22 11.74
CA ALA A 255 -7.53 50.55 12.36
C ALA A 255 -8.65 50.62 13.40
N ASN A 256 -9.66 49.75 13.30
CA ASN A 256 -10.74 49.62 14.27
C ASN A 256 -10.39 48.72 15.47
N GLY A 257 -9.20 48.13 15.48
CA GLY A 257 -8.79 47.15 16.49
C GLY A 257 -9.48 45.80 16.33
N ASP A 258 -9.95 45.49 15.13
CA ASP A 258 -10.55 44.20 14.77
C ASP A 258 -9.68 43.54 13.69
N PRO A 259 -8.70 42.69 14.08
CA PRO A 259 -7.73 42.09 13.15
C PRO A 259 -8.36 41.10 12.15
N PHE A 260 -9.65 40.80 12.30
CA PHE A 260 -10.42 39.91 11.43
C PHE A 260 -11.42 40.70 10.59
N GLY A 261 -12.24 41.54 11.24
CA GLY A 261 -13.09 42.56 10.62
C GLY A 261 -13.87 42.15 9.37
N ASP A 262 -14.07 43.12 8.46
CA ASP A 262 -14.81 42.96 7.20
C ASP A 262 -13.92 42.52 6.02
N PHE A 263 -12.66 42.14 6.27
CA PHE A 263 -11.76 41.64 5.23
C PHE A 263 -12.13 40.20 4.91
N GLU A 264 -12.35 39.91 3.63
CA GLU A 264 -12.64 38.55 3.16
C GLU A 264 -11.41 38.00 2.44
N SER A 265 -10.75 37.05 3.09
CA SER A 265 -9.66 36.28 2.49
C SER A 265 -10.21 35.43 1.34
N ILE A 266 -9.49 35.38 0.22
CA ILE A 266 -9.81 34.46 -0.88
C ILE A 266 -9.63 32.99 -0.47
N ALA A 267 -8.79 32.75 0.54
CA ALA A 267 -8.48 31.46 1.13
C ALA A 267 -9.34 31.15 2.37
N TYR A 268 -10.59 31.62 2.42
CA TYR A 268 -11.47 31.42 3.57
C TYR A 268 -11.62 29.94 3.95
N GLY A 269 -11.28 29.60 5.19
CA GLY A 269 -11.31 28.25 5.75
C GLY A 269 -10.20 27.32 5.26
N GLU A 270 -9.24 27.82 4.49
CA GLU A 270 -8.13 27.03 3.96
C GLU A 270 -6.93 27.05 4.91
N GLY A 271 -6.24 25.91 5.02
CA GLY A 271 -4.99 25.78 5.76
C GLY A 271 -3.85 25.28 4.87
N MET A 272 -2.67 25.14 5.47
CA MET A 272 -1.54 24.49 4.81
C MET A 272 -1.86 23.02 4.52
N ASP A 273 -1.58 22.58 3.30
CA ASP A 273 -1.57 21.16 2.99
C ASP A 273 -0.47 20.43 3.78
N PRO A 274 -0.61 19.13 4.10
CA PRO A 274 0.36 18.39 4.91
C PRO A 274 1.82 18.46 4.42
N VAL A 275 2.02 18.52 3.10
CA VAL A 275 3.36 18.68 2.50
C VAL A 275 3.95 20.04 2.82
N MET A 276 3.15 21.11 2.69
CA MET A 276 3.57 22.47 3.01
C MET A 276 3.81 22.62 4.51
N GLN A 277 2.89 22.13 5.35
CA GLN A 277 3.03 22.20 6.80
C GLN A 277 4.32 21.52 7.27
N TRP A 278 4.61 20.32 6.78
CA TRP A 278 5.87 19.61 7.07
C TRP A 278 7.10 20.35 6.53
N SER A 279 7.01 20.93 5.33
CA SER A 279 8.12 21.67 4.71
C SER A 279 8.48 22.91 5.52
N MET A 280 7.47 23.57 6.10
CA MET A 280 7.64 24.76 6.93
C MET A 280 7.94 24.46 8.40
N ALA A 281 7.96 23.19 8.80
CA ALA A 281 8.04 22.77 10.21
C ALA A 281 6.99 23.48 11.09
N SER A 282 5.77 23.64 10.57
CA SER A 282 4.71 24.40 11.24
C SER A 282 3.86 23.52 12.14
N ASP A 283 3.71 23.92 13.40
CA ASP A 283 2.84 23.25 14.39
C ASP A 283 1.35 23.36 14.06
N SER A 284 0.96 24.35 13.24
CA SER A 284 -0.43 24.56 12.83
C SER A 284 -0.56 24.66 11.30
N ALA A 285 -1.55 23.97 10.75
CA ALA A 285 -1.96 24.17 9.36
C ALA A 285 -2.74 25.49 9.18
N ASP A 286 -3.44 25.93 10.22
CA ASP A 286 -4.23 27.16 10.21
C ASP A 286 -3.44 28.28 10.90
N ILE A 287 -3.24 29.38 10.18
CA ILE A 287 -2.53 30.55 10.69
C ILE A 287 -3.47 31.71 11.01
N TYR A 288 -4.76 31.61 10.68
CA TYR A 288 -5.69 32.74 10.69
C TYR A 288 -5.73 33.44 12.06
N ASP A 289 -5.79 32.66 13.14
CA ASP A 289 -5.86 33.14 14.53
C ASP A 289 -4.47 33.45 15.15
N LEU A 290 -3.37 33.21 14.43
CA LEU A 290 -2.02 33.44 14.94
C LEU A 290 -1.65 34.94 14.87
N PRO A 291 -0.91 35.46 15.87
CA PRO A 291 -0.46 36.84 15.84
C PRO A 291 0.59 37.06 14.74
N ILE A 292 0.74 38.30 14.27
CA ILE A 292 1.67 38.64 13.18
C ILE A 292 3.15 38.36 13.50
N ASP A 293 3.52 38.29 14.78
CA ASP A 293 4.87 37.99 15.26
C ASP A 293 5.06 36.51 15.59
N ASP A 294 4.08 35.65 15.29
CA ASP A 294 4.26 34.21 15.32
C ASP A 294 5.28 33.78 14.26
N VAL A 295 6.18 32.86 14.63
CA VAL A 295 7.24 32.37 13.74
C VAL A 295 6.68 31.80 12.45
N THR A 296 5.56 31.07 12.50
CA THR A 296 4.94 30.47 11.32
C THR A 296 4.45 31.53 10.34
N VAL A 297 3.87 32.62 10.87
CA VAL A 297 3.32 33.71 10.07
C VAL A 297 4.45 34.53 9.44
N ASP A 298 5.51 34.81 10.20
CA ASP A 298 6.69 35.53 9.70
C ASP A 298 7.42 34.71 8.62
N ASP A 299 7.70 33.43 8.88
CA ASP A 299 8.38 32.53 7.94
C ASP A 299 7.56 32.36 6.65
N LEU A 300 6.24 32.22 6.73
CA LEU A 300 5.37 32.17 5.54
C LEU A 300 5.45 33.47 4.73
N SER A 301 5.41 34.61 5.42
CA SER A 301 5.45 35.92 4.80
C SER A 301 6.76 36.11 4.04
N TRP A 302 7.90 35.77 4.65
CA TRP A 302 9.21 35.81 4.00
C TRP A 302 9.31 34.85 2.82
N LEU A 303 8.84 33.61 2.98
CA LEU A 303 8.84 32.63 1.89
C LEU A 303 8.06 33.15 0.67
N PHE A 304 6.88 33.76 0.88
CA PHE A 304 6.09 34.33 -0.21
C PHE A 304 6.74 35.55 -0.87
N LEU A 305 7.40 36.41 -0.08
CA LEU A 305 8.15 37.56 -0.59
C LEU A 305 9.33 37.11 -1.46
N ASP A 306 10.12 36.17 -0.95
CA ASP A 306 11.28 35.63 -1.65
C ASP A 306 10.87 34.87 -2.91
N MET A 307 9.77 34.11 -2.87
CA MET A 307 9.24 33.43 -4.07
C MET A 307 8.72 34.44 -5.11
N ALA A 308 8.13 35.56 -4.69
CA ALA A 308 7.73 36.63 -5.60
C ALA A 308 8.94 37.25 -6.32
N ASP A 309 10.08 37.39 -5.63
CA ASP A 309 11.29 38.01 -6.17
C ASP A 309 12.25 37.07 -6.86
N SER A 310 12.33 35.81 -6.45
CA SER A 310 13.34 34.84 -6.90
C SER A 310 12.75 33.61 -7.60
N GLY A 311 11.44 33.37 -7.52
CA GLY A 311 10.81 32.21 -8.15
C GLY A 311 10.90 30.96 -7.29
N ALA A 312 11.33 29.82 -7.84
CA ALA A 312 11.26 28.53 -7.17
C ALA A 312 12.40 28.27 -6.16
N SER A 313 13.50 29.02 -6.22
CA SER A 313 14.69 28.76 -5.39
C SER A 313 14.44 28.75 -3.88
N PRO A 314 13.69 29.70 -3.28
CA PRO A 314 13.43 29.67 -1.84
C PRO A 314 12.69 28.41 -1.37
N LEU A 315 11.82 27.86 -2.22
CA LEU A 315 11.14 26.60 -1.94
C LEU A 315 12.09 25.40 -2.07
N ALA A 316 13.05 25.44 -2.99
CA ALA A 316 14.09 24.42 -3.08
C ALA A 316 14.99 24.42 -1.83
N ASP A 317 15.41 25.60 -1.38
CA ASP A 317 16.25 25.77 -0.19
C ASP A 317 15.51 25.25 1.08
N LEU A 318 14.22 25.59 1.22
CA LEU A 318 13.38 25.06 2.30
C LEU A 318 13.35 23.52 2.29
N LEU A 319 13.20 22.91 1.12
CA LEU A 319 13.16 21.45 0.99
C LEU A 319 14.52 20.79 1.20
N ASP A 320 15.63 21.45 0.82
CA ASP A 320 16.99 20.97 1.09
C ASP A 320 17.20 20.80 2.59
N ASP A 321 16.80 21.79 3.38
CA ASP A 321 16.90 21.74 4.85
C ASP A 321 16.07 20.58 5.44
N ARG A 322 14.82 20.41 4.98
CA ARG A 322 13.92 19.35 5.47
C ARG A 322 14.31 17.95 5.02
N SER A 323 14.94 17.82 3.85
CA SER A 323 15.40 16.53 3.33
C SER A 323 16.64 16.00 4.04
N ALA A 324 17.31 16.82 4.87
CA ALA A 324 18.59 16.50 5.50
C ALA A 324 19.64 15.97 4.51
N GLY A 325 19.61 16.44 3.25
CA GLY A 325 20.53 16.05 2.19
C GLY A 325 20.26 14.66 1.56
N THR A 326 19.11 14.03 1.84
CA THR A 326 18.72 12.76 1.19
C THR A 326 18.34 12.93 -0.28
N VAL A 327 17.79 14.09 -0.62
CA VAL A 327 17.42 14.48 -1.99
C VAL A 327 17.49 16.00 -2.10
N GLU A 328 18.07 16.52 -3.17
CA GLU A 328 18.11 17.98 -3.38
C GLU A 328 16.70 18.52 -3.66
N GLY A 329 16.33 19.67 -3.09
CA GLY A 329 15.08 20.37 -3.33
C GLY A 329 14.87 20.68 -4.82
N SER A 330 15.95 20.93 -5.55
CA SER A 330 15.90 21.11 -7.01
C SER A 330 15.46 19.86 -7.78
N VAL A 331 15.70 18.65 -7.25
CA VAL A 331 15.23 17.38 -7.81
C VAL A 331 13.74 17.19 -7.52
N LEU A 332 13.30 17.53 -6.29
CA LEU A 332 11.89 17.50 -5.91
C LEU A 332 11.04 18.49 -6.72
N LEU A 333 11.63 19.61 -7.13
CA LEU A 333 10.97 20.67 -7.90
C LEU A 333 11.31 20.64 -9.40
N ALA A 334 11.84 19.52 -9.90
CA ALA A 334 12.28 19.44 -11.29
C ALA A 334 11.15 19.82 -12.26
N GLY A 335 11.44 20.76 -13.16
CA GLY A 335 10.47 21.30 -14.12
C GLY A 335 9.59 22.44 -13.60
N LEU A 336 9.68 22.84 -12.33
CA LEU A 336 8.97 24.00 -11.80
C LEU A 336 9.62 25.29 -12.30
N SER A 337 8.85 26.14 -12.96
CA SER A 337 9.38 27.40 -13.50
C SER A 337 9.18 28.56 -12.53
N ASP A 338 10.17 29.45 -12.44
CA ASP A 338 10.09 30.68 -11.64
C ASP A 338 8.89 31.53 -12.02
N ALA A 339 8.53 31.58 -13.31
CA ALA A 339 7.39 32.33 -13.79
C ALA A 339 6.06 31.81 -13.21
N LEU A 340 5.92 30.49 -13.06
CA LEU A 340 4.73 29.87 -12.49
C LEU A 340 4.62 30.19 -10.99
N VAL A 341 5.73 30.06 -10.25
CA VAL A 341 5.78 30.39 -8.82
C VAL A 341 5.43 31.87 -8.58
N ARG A 342 6.07 32.78 -9.33
CA ARG A 342 5.79 34.22 -9.25
C ARG A 342 4.34 34.53 -9.57
N GLN A 343 3.77 33.87 -10.58
CA GLN A 343 2.37 34.06 -10.94
C GLN A 343 1.42 33.66 -9.81
N ALA A 344 1.69 32.53 -9.15
CA ALA A 344 0.91 32.05 -8.01
C ALA A 344 0.99 33.03 -6.83
N VAL A 345 2.20 33.27 -6.31
CA VAL A 345 2.40 34.07 -5.09
C VAL A 345 2.02 35.54 -5.29
N CYS A 346 2.23 36.13 -6.47
CA CYS A 346 1.77 37.49 -6.74
C CYS A 346 0.23 37.59 -6.80
N ALA A 347 -0.46 36.58 -7.31
CA ALA A 347 -1.93 36.55 -7.28
C ALA A 347 -2.44 36.42 -5.84
N TRP A 348 -1.89 35.47 -5.07
CA TRP A 348 -2.26 35.21 -3.69
C TRP A 348 -2.03 36.40 -2.78
N ALA A 349 -0.86 37.03 -2.88
CA ALA A 349 -0.57 38.24 -2.12
C ALA A 349 -1.43 39.44 -2.57
N SER A 350 -2.10 39.36 -3.73
CA SER A 350 -3.14 40.32 -4.15
C SER A 350 -4.55 39.97 -3.66
N ASN A 351 -4.70 38.95 -2.80
CA ASN A 351 -5.97 38.35 -2.40
C ASN A 351 -6.78 37.84 -3.62
N ALA A 352 -6.11 37.19 -4.56
CA ALA A 352 -6.71 36.67 -5.78
C ALA A 352 -6.24 35.23 -6.07
N GLU A 353 -7.13 34.42 -6.64
CA GLU A 353 -6.80 33.09 -7.13
C GLU A 353 -6.32 33.12 -8.59
N VAL A 354 -5.54 32.11 -8.97
CA VAL A 354 -5.17 31.88 -10.38
C VAL A 354 -5.27 30.40 -10.70
N ARG A 355 -5.97 30.07 -11.78
CA ARG A 355 -6.15 28.68 -12.23
C ARG A 355 -5.56 28.48 -13.62
N GLN A 356 -4.86 27.37 -13.77
CA GLN A 356 -4.35 26.85 -15.03
C GLN A 356 -4.71 25.38 -15.12
N ASP A 357 -5.01 24.92 -16.33
CA ASP A 357 -5.15 23.49 -16.56
C ASP A 357 -3.77 22.81 -16.44
N PRO A 358 -3.70 21.57 -15.93
CA PRO A 358 -2.47 20.79 -15.94
C PRO A 358 -1.90 20.68 -17.37
N PRO A 359 -0.57 20.71 -17.56
CA PRO A 359 0.00 20.55 -18.89
C PRO A 359 -0.32 19.16 -19.47
N LEU A 360 -0.38 19.08 -20.80
CA LEU A 360 -0.48 17.79 -21.49
C LEU A 360 0.80 16.99 -21.26
N GLY A 361 0.68 15.81 -20.66
CA GLY A 361 1.84 15.02 -20.21
C GLY A 361 2.35 15.40 -18.82
N GLY A 362 1.48 15.94 -17.96
CA GLY A 362 1.85 16.25 -16.58
C GLY A 362 2.79 17.46 -16.44
N GLY A 363 3.21 17.72 -15.21
CA GLY A 363 4.02 18.86 -14.81
C GLY A 363 3.33 19.78 -13.80
N TRP A 364 4.00 20.89 -13.52
CA TRP A 364 3.57 21.88 -12.54
C TRP A 364 2.46 22.78 -13.07
N TYR A 365 1.47 23.08 -12.23
CA TYR A 365 0.36 23.98 -12.54
C TYR A 365 -0.21 24.62 -11.26
N ILE A 366 -0.95 25.72 -11.44
CA ILE A 366 -1.63 26.41 -10.33
C ILE A 366 -3.12 26.10 -10.41
N ASN A 367 -3.71 25.67 -9.30
CA ASN A 367 -5.15 25.39 -9.19
C ASN A 367 -5.80 26.28 -8.14
N GLY A 368 -6.05 27.53 -8.51
CA GLY A 368 -6.64 28.53 -7.62
C GLY A 368 -5.62 28.99 -6.59
N LEU A 369 -5.63 28.33 -5.43
CA LEU A 369 -4.85 28.68 -4.24
C LEU A 369 -3.72 27.70 -3.94
N SER A 370 -3.44 26.77 -4.86
CA SER A 370 -2.38 25.78 -4.67
C SER A 370 -1.48 25.62 -5.88
N LEU A 371 -0.20 25.30 -5.62
CA LEU A 371 0.78 24.87 -6.60
C LEU A 371 0.85 23.33 -6.57
N ASN A 372 0.60 22.74 -7.73
CA ASN A 372 0.37 21.31 -7.88
C ASN A 372 1.31 20.71 -8.93
N TYR A 373 1.64 19.43 -8.78
CA TYR A 373 2.34 18.62 -9.77
C TYR A 373 1.47 17.45 -10.21
N MET A 374 1.26 17.31 -11.51
CA MET A 374 0.64 16.13 -12.11
C MET A 374 1.74 15.21 -12.67
N PRO A 375 1.81 13.92 -12.33
CA PRO A 375 2.80 13.02 -12.93
C PRO A 375 2.56 12.83 -14.45
N ASP A 376 3.64 12.62 -15.19
CA ASP A 376 3.60 12.33 -16.65
C ASP A 376 3.36 10.83 -16.95
N GLY A 377 3.59 9.96 -15.97
CA GLY A 377 3.33 8.52 -16.10
C GLY A 377 3.91 7.65 -14.98
N HIS A 378 3.93 6.33 -15.19
CA HIS A 378 4.22 5.33 -14.14
C HIS A 378 5.59 5.46 -13.48
N ALA A 379 6.61 5.89 -14.23
CA ALA A 379 7.98 6.03 -13.74
C ALA A 379 8.40 7.49 -13.55
N ASP A 380 7.44 8.38 -13.25
CA ASP A 380 7.68 9.82 -13.08
C ASP A 380 8.75 10.09 -12.00
N PRO A 381 9.86 10.77 -12.34
CA PRO A 381 10.99 10.95 -11.42
C PRO A 381 10.67 11.89 -10.27
N VAL A 382 9.87 12.94 -10.49
CA VAL A 382 9.49 13.90 -9.44
C VAL A 382 8.63 13.20 -8.41
N MET A 383 7.58 12.49 -8.85
CA MET A 383 6.68 11.75 -7.96
C MET A 383 7.43 10.69 -7.16
N ARG A 384 8.35 9.96 -7.80
CA ARG A 384 9.18 8.96 -7.10
C ARG A 384 10.07 9.59 -6.03
N SER A 385 10.74 10.70 -6.33
CA SER A 385 11.57 11.41 -5.35
C SER A 385 10.77 11.92 -4.16
N TRP A 386 9.57 12.46 -4.39
CA TRP A 386 8.66 12.88 -3.31
C TRP A 386 8.20 11.72 -2.44
N LEU A 387 7.82 10.60 -3.05
CA LEU A 387 7.33 9.44 -2.31
C LEU A 387 8.44 8.73 -1.54
N ASP A 388 9.65 8.63 -2.10
CA ASP A 388 10.83 8.10 -1.39
C ASP A 388 11.18 9.00 -0.19
N LEU A 389 11.17 10.33 -0.37
CA LEU A 389 11.35 11.28 0.73
C LEU A 389 10.25 11.16 1.79
N ALA A 390 8.99 11.03 1.37
CA ALA A 390 7.86 10.91 2.29
C ALA A 390 8.01 9.72 3.25
N VAL A 391 8.49 8.59 2.72
CA VAL A 391 8.72 7.39 3.53
C VAL A 391 9.93 7.55 4.45
N ALA A 392 10.98 8.25 4.01
CA ALA A 392 12.17 8.51 4.82
C ALA A 392 11.96 9.59 5.89
N ALA A 393 11.09 10.56 5.66
CA ALA A 393 10.94 11.78 6.47
C ALA A 393 10.79 11.55 7.99
N PRO A 394 10.02 10.55 8.47
CA PRO A 394 9.93 10.28 9.91
C PRO A 394 11.26 9.91 10.56
N THR A 395 12.17 9.26 9.83
CA THR A 395 13.50 8.89 10.32
C THR A 395 14.51 10.04 10.26
N LEU A 396 14.20 11.08 9.47
CA LEU A 396 15.03 12.27 9.34
C LEU A 396 14.71 13.34 10.40
N ALA A 397 13.60 13.20 11.13
CA ALA A 397 13.22 14.15 12.18
C ALA A 397 14.23 14.11 13.34
N THR A 398 15.06 15.13 13.47
CA THR A 398 16.23 15.18 14.36
C THR A 398 15.92 15.60 15.79
N GLU A 399 14.94 14.97 16.44
CA GLU A 399 14.44 15.26 17.80
C GLU A 399 13.32 16.31 17.85
N HIS A 400 12.07 15.85 18.00
CA HIS A 400 10.88 16.39 18.72
C HIS A 400 9.68 15.53 18.29
N ASP A 401 8.79 15.14 19.22
CA ASP A 401 7.62 14.27 18.92
C ASP A 401 6.70 14.88 17.85
N GLU A 402 6.62 16.22 17.79
CA GLU A 402 5.73 16.97 16.90
C GLU A 402 6.24 16.98 15.45
N GLU A 403 7.54 17.16 15.21
CA GLU A 403 8.13 17.06 13.85
C GLU A 403 7.97 15.65 13.28
N ALA A 404 8.17 14.63 14.10
CA ALA A 404 7.93 13.24 13.71
C ALA A 404 6.45 13.00 13.39
N ALA A 405 5.53 13.55 14.17
CA ALA A 405 4.09 13.45 13.91
C ALA A 405 3.72 14.11 12.56
N GLN A 406 4.24 15.30 12.26
CA GLN A 406 4.00 15.97 10.97
C GLN A 406 4.58 15.18 9.79
N ALA A 407 5.79 14.63 9.94
CA ALA A 407 6.40 13.77 8.92
C ALA A 407 5.54 12.51 8.66
N LEU A 408 4.95 11.92 9.70
CA LEU A 408 4.02 10.79 9.57
C LEU A 408 2.73 11.20 8.85
N ILE A 409 2.15 12.37 9.15
CA ILE A 409 0.95 12.88 8.46
C ILE A 409 1.24 13.12 6.97
N MET A 410 2.37 13.76 6.66
CA MET A 410 2.80 13.99 5.27
C MET A 410 3.00 12.65 4.54
N ARG A 411 3.73 11.71 5.16
CA ARG A 411 3.91 10.36 4.64
C ARG A 411 2.58 9.71 4.33
N ASP A 412 1.72 9.55 5.33
CA ASP A 412 0.46 8.81 5.23
C ASP A 412 -0.53 9.45 4.24
N THR A 413 -0.41 10.76 4.02
CA THR A 413 -1.13 11.47 2.96
C THR A 413 -0.63 11.04 1.58
N LEU A 414 0.68 11.06 1.35
CA LEU A 414 1.27 10.77 0.05
C LEU A 414 1.23 9.27 -0.30
N ILE A 415 1.42 8.38 0.67
CA ILE A 415 1.35 6.91 0.46
C ILE A 415 -0.06 6.33 0.68
N ASN A 416 -1.09 7.18 0.70
CA ASN A 416 -2.46 6.69 0.84
C ASN A 416 -2.88 5.90 -0.43
N PRO A 417 -3.26 4.61 -0.34
CA PRO A 417 -3.56 3.81 -1.51
C PRO A 417 -4.80 4.29 -2.30
N LYS A 418 -5.68 5.06 -1.67
CA LYS A 418 -6.94 5.52 -2.28
C LYS A 418 -6.86 6.95 -2.80
N ARG A 419 -6.00 7.79 -2.22
CA ARG A 419 -5.99 9.25 -2.46
C ARG A 419 -4.61 9.86 -2.64
N GLY A 420 -3.54 9.10 -2.38
CA GLY A 420 -2.17 9.58 -2.50
C GLY A 420 -1.84 9.99 -3.93
N ALA A 421 -0.93 10.95 -4.05
CA ALA A 421 -0.50 11.50 -5.33
C ALA A 421 0.02 10.41 -6.27
N GLY A 422 -0.33 10.52 -7.55
CA GLY A 422 0.02 9.55 -8.61
C GLY A 422 -0.51 8.12 -8.44
N ALA A 423 -1.37 7.87 -7.43
CA ALA A 423 -1.89 6.55 -7.09
C ALA A 423 -0.83 5.46 -6.81
N CYS A 424 0.44 5.84 -6.65
CA CYS A 424 1.56 4.91 -6.67
C CYS A 424 1.45 3.86 -5.55
N ALA A 425 1.09 4.28 -4.33
CA ALA A 425 0.93 3.40 -3.16
C ALA A 425 -0.34 2.53 -3.20
N GLY A 426 -1.22 2.73 -4.21
CA GLY A 426 -2.28 1.80 -4.55
C GLY A 426 -1.74 0.50 -5.14
N CYS A 427 -0.61 0.57 -5.84
CA CYS A 427 0.03 -0.57 -6.47
C CYS A 427 1.34 -0.97 -5.79
N HIS A 428 2.16 -0.03 -5.32
CA HIS A 428 3.46 -0.31 -4.73
C HIS A 428 3.36 -0.55 -3.22
N GLY A 429 4.05 -1.59 -2.76
CA GLY A 429 4.22 -1.89 -1.34
C GLY A 429 5.20 -0.93 -0.67
N VAL A 430 4.93 -0.63 0.60
CA VAL A 430 5.84 0.07 1.51
C VAL A 430 6.25 -0.93 2.59
N SER A 431 7.56 -1.14 2.74
CA SER A 431 8.14 -2.22 3.54
C SER A 431 9.30 -1.69 4.37
N ALA A 432 9.45 -2.21 5.59
CA ALA A 432 10.69 -2.08 6.36
C ALA A 432 11.80 -2.91 5.70
N GLU A 433 12.99 -2.34 5.50
CA GLU A 433 14.11 -2.98 4.80
C GLU A 433 14.67 -4.20 5.54
N ASN A 434 14.61 -4.20 6.88
CA ASN A 434 15.01 -5.32 7.74
C ASN A 434 13.90 -6.37 7.90
N GLY A 435 12.72 -6.15 7.30
CA GLY A 435 11.53 -6.99 7.46
C GLY A 435 10.74 -6.69 8.74
N ASP A 436 11.40 -6.32 9.84
CA ASP A 436 10.79 -6.05 11.12
C ASP A 436 10.02 -4.71 11.11
N GLY A 437 8.70 -4.78 10.98
CA GLY A 437 7.84 -3.59 10.99
C GLY A 437 7.64 -2.97 12.38
N ASP A 438 8.12 -3.63 13.44
CA ASP A 438 8.08 -3.15 14.82
C ASP A 438 9.42 -2.51 15.25
N ASP A 439 10.46 -2.61 14.42
CA ASP A 439 11.73 -1.91 14.64
C ASP A 439 11.58 -0.42 14.27
N PRO A 440 11.62 0.51 15.26
CA PRO A 440 11.48 1.94 15.00
C PRO A 440 12.65 2.53 14.20
N ASP A 441 13.79 1.83 14.14
CA ASP A 441 14.98 2.25 13.40
C ASP A 441 15.04 1.63 11.99
N ALA A 442 14.05 0.81 11.62
CA ALA A 442 13.99 0.21 10.30
C ALA A 442 13.81 1.26 9.21
N LEU A 443 14.73 1.30 8.25
CA LEU A 443 14.54 2.07 7.03
C LEU A 443 13.29 1.55 6.32
N VAL A 444 12.29 2.41 6.16
CA VAL A 444 11.10 2.09 5.37
C VAL A 444 11.38 2.53 3.94
N ALA A 445 11.02 1.69 2.96
CA ALA A 445 11.22 1.99 1.55
C ALA A 445 10.03 1.55 0.70
N ILE A 446 9.87 2.19 -0.46
CA ILE A 446 8.88 1.80 -1.47
C ILE A 446 9.51 0.74 -2.38
N ASP A 447 8.82 -0.38 -2.52
CA ASP A 447 9.23 -1.46 -3.41
C ASP A 447 8.86 -1.14 -4.87
N TRP A 448 9.66 -0.31 -5.54
CA TRP A 448 9.44 0.09 -6.93
C TRP A 448 9.57 -1.04 -7.96
N ARG A 449 10.28 -2.11 -7.62
CA ARG A 449 10.54 -3.24 -8.52
C ARG A 449 9.99 -4.51 -7.93
N ALA A 450 9.32 -5.31 -8.77
CA ALA A 450 9.01 -6.69 -8.44
C ALA A 450 10.32 -7.43 -8.12
N LYS A 451 10.33 -8.17 -7.01
CA LYS A 451 11.49 -8.94 -6.57
C LYS A 451 11.32 -10.40 -7.00
N ASP A 452 12.34 -10.96 -7.67
CA ASP A 452 12.37 -12.35 -8.16
C ASP A 452 12.70 -13.38 -7.05
N SER A 453 12.41 -13.09 -5.79
CA SER A 453 12.69 -14.01 -4.67
C SER A 453 11.41 -14.60 -4.12
N PRO A 454 11.48 -15.79 -3.49
CA PRO A 454 10.31 -16.44 -2.89
C PRO A 454 9.55 -15.46 -2.00
N TRP A 455 8.23 -15.41 -2.14
CA TRP A 455 7.37 -14.53 -1.35
C TRP A 455 7.04 -15.11 0.04
N SER A 456 7.19 -16.43 0.20
CA SER A 456 6.97 -17.13 1.47
C SER A 456 8.00 -18.26 1.67
N PRO A 457 8.45 -18.52 2.91
CA PRO A 457 9.24 -19.71 3.26
C PRO A 457 8.42 -21.00 3.32
N TYR A 458 7.09 -20.89 3.27
CA TYR A 458 6.18 -21.99 3.57
C TYR A 458 5.66 -22.71 2.34
N LEU A 459 6.12 -22.30 1.16
CA LEU A 459 5.80 -22.91 -0.12
C LEU A 459 7.10 -23.09 -0.91
N ASN A 460 7.34 -24.31 -1.37
CA ASN A 460 8.51 -24.65 -2.17
C ASN A 460 8.08 -25.48 -3.37
N TYR A 461 7.29 -24.88 -4.26
CA TYR A 461 6.94 -25.51 -5.53
C TYR A 461 7.36 -24.63 -6.70
N SER A 462 7.81 -25.27 -7.77
CA SER A 462 8.09 -24.59 -9.04
C SER A 462 6.77 -24.35 -9.77
N HIS A 463 6.53 -23.11 -10.19
CA HIS A 463 5.36 -22.76 -10.97
C HIS A 463 5.46 -23.31 -12.41
N GLY A 464 6.66 -23.47 -12.95
CA GLY A 464 6.91 -23.89 -14.35
C GLY A 464 6.17 -25.17 -14.79
N PRO A 465 6.29 -26.30 -14.07
CA PRO A 465 5.57 -27.54 -14.39
C PRO A 465 4.04 -27.40 -14.41
N HIS A 466 3.50 -26.45 -13.65
CA HIS A 466 2.07 -26.29 -13.42
C HIS A 466 1.43 -25.19 -14.28
N LEU A 467 2.21 -24.19 -14.70
CA LEU A 467 1.74 -23.17 -15.63
C LEU A 467 1.46 -23.74 -17.03
N ASN A 468 2.18 -24.80 -17.43
CA ASN A 468 1.94 -25.49 -18.70
C ASN A 468 0.66 -26.36 -18.69
N LEU A 469 0.05 -26.64 -17.52
CA LEU A 469 -1.23 -27.36 -17.41
C LEU A 469 -2.45 -26.47 -17.64
N LEU A 470 -2.30 -25.15 -17.49
CA LEU A 470 -3.34 -24.15 -17.77
C LEU A 470 -3.38 -23.70 -19.25
N GLY A 471 -2.55 -24.33 -20.09
CA GLY A 471 -2.50 -24.14 -21.53
C GLY A 471 -1.31 -23.29 -21.99
N GLU A 472 -0.50 -23.83 -22.90
CA GLU A 472 -0.04 -23.01 -24.02
C GLU A 472 -1.29 -22.65 -24.83
N GLY A 473 -1.38 -21.43 -25.37
CA GLY A 473 -2.54 -21.00 -26.16
C GLY A 473 -2.98 -21.97 -27.25
#